data_AF-A0A533WES7-F1
#
_entry.id   AF-A0A533WES7-F1
#
_cell.length_a   1.000
_cell.length_b   1.000
_cell.length_c   1.000
_cell.angle_alpha   90.00
_cell.angle_beta   90.00
_cell.angle_gamma   90.00
#
_symmetry.space_group_name_H-M   'P 1'
#
loop_
_entity.id
_entity.type
_entity.pdbx_description
1 polymer ?
#
loop_
_entity_poly.entity_id
_entity_poly.type
_entity_poly.pdbx_seq_one_letter_code
_entity_poly.pdbx_strand_id
1 'polypeptide(L)'
;MEYSKDMAEYEGYPSSIVKPASEGEVIRVVRLADRTKSPIVARGAGSSLTGAAVLEGGIVLDMRRMNRVIKVDATNWYVQVQPGISLDDLNIELRRHGFFFPPDPASSYICTVGGAIAEGSGGLRCVKYGTMKDWVISARVVLANGEVARFGEPLPKNRAGYDLLHLLVGSEGTLGIITEAHLRIIPLPATTPRRLLLALESWDSVGKVITMLRRSAIVPGLLEFLDRQHAQAINAKLGHNLEESEATLIIDIDEPDLNEAVGIFKACGAKEIRIAKDEEEADNLYQIRAMALLAVKSLAPASQVEDVTVPLDRLEEFLVTARLARSQPQRHLRKFAGMR
;
A
#
# COMPACT_ATOMS: atom_id res chain seq x y z
N MET A 1 -4.06 4.18 -24.72
CA MET A 1 -4.67 4.78 -23.51
C MET A 1 -4.29 4.02 -22.25
N GLU A 2 -4.42 2.68 -22.17
CA GLU A 2 -4.08 1.94 -20.92
C GLU A 2 -2.64 2.21 -20.40
N TYR A 3 -1.64 2.20 -21.28
CA TYR A 3 -0.23 2.41 -20.91
C TYR A 3 0.20 3.87 -20.92
N SER A 4 -0.72 4.80 -21.23
CA SER A 4 -0.35 6.21 -21.37
C SER A 4 -0.57 7.04 -20.12
N LYS A 5 -1.16 6.45 -19.07
CA LYS A 5 -1.35 7.10 -17.77
C LYS A 5 -1.08 6.16 -16.61
N ASP A 6 -0.87 6.71 -15.42
CA ASP A 6 -1.01 6.00 -14.14
C ASP A 6 -2.20 6.56 -13.34
N MET A 7 -2.34 6.15 -12.07
CA MET A 7 -3.46 6.58 -11.22
C MET A 7 -3.32 8.01 -10.67
N ALA A 8 -2.14 8.63 -10.80
CA ALA A 8 -1.95 10.06 -10.55
C ALA A 8 -2.19 10.93 -11.80
N GLU A 9 -2.65 10.33 -12.90
CA GLU A 9 -2.98 11.00 -14.15
C GLU A 9 -1.79 11.63 -14.87
N TYR A 10 -0.54 11.26 -14.50
CA TYR A 10 0.62 11.58 -15.33
C TYR A 10 0.45 10.96 -16.72
N GLU A 11 0.85 11.68 -17.76
CA GLU A 11 0.71 11.23 -19.15
C GLU A 11 2.06 10.99 -19.82
N GLY A 12 2.12 9.96 -20.65
CA GLY A 12 3.25 9.67 -21.53
C GLY A 12 2.86 8.66 -22.61
N TYR A 13 3.43 8.78 -23.80
CA TYR A 13 3.05 7.96 -24.96
C TYR A 13 4.23 7.06 -25.36
N PRO A 14 4.24 5.78 -24.96
CA PRO A 14 5.36 4.91 -25.26
C PRO A 14 5.43 4.57 -26.74
N SER A 15 6.65 4.41 -27.28
CA SER A 15 6.84 4.01 -28.68
C SER A 15 6.47 2.55 -28.93
N SER A 16 6.60 1.71 -27.89
CA SER A 16 6.22 0.30 -27.96
C SER A 16 5.87 -0.27 -26.58
N ILE A 17 5.06 -1.33 -26.59
CA ILE A 17 4.68 -2.09 -25.40
C ILE A 17 5.08 -3.55 -25.64
N VAL A 18 5.85 -4.12 -24.73
CA VAL A 18 6.24 -5.52 -24.78
C VAL A 18 5.73 -6.25 -23.55
N LYS A 19 5.12 -7.41 -23.74
CA LYS A 19 4.52 -8.22 -22.66
C LYS A 19 5.28 -9.53 -22.49
N PRO A 20 6.43 -9.55 -21.79
CA PRO A 20 7.23 -10.75 -21.62
C PRO A 20 6.51 -11.81 -20.78
N ALA A 21 6.70 -13.08 -21.11
CA ALA A 21 6.22 -14.23 -20.35
C ALA A 21 7.37 -15.01 -19.67
N SER A 22 8.62 -14.54 -19.79
CA SER A 22 9.80 -15.16 -19.18
C SER A 22 10.94 -14.18 -18.94
N GLU A 23 11.84 -14.49 -18.01
CA GLU A 23 13.08 -13.73 -17.77
C GLU A 23 13.94 -13.63 -19.05
N GLY A 24 13.99 -14.69 -19.86
CA GLY A 24 14.69 -14.68 -21.13
C GLY A 24 14.13 -13.66 -22.14
N GLU A 25 12.82 -13.41 -22.13
CA GLU A 25 12.20 -12.35 -22.94
C GLU A 25 12.56 -10.97 -22.41
N VAL A 26 12.53 -10.77 -21.09
CA VAL A 26 12.96 -9.52 -20.45
C VAL A 26 14.39 -9.17 -20.85
N ILE A 27 15.32 -10.12 -20.74
CA ILE A 27 16.73 -9.93 -21.12
C ILE A 27 16.86 -9.50 -22.59
N ARG A 28 16.11 -10.12 -23.50
CA ARG A 28 16.15 -9.75 -24.93
C ARG A 28 15.69 -8.31 -25.16
N VAL A 29 14.65 -7.87 -24.48
CA VAL A 29 14.15 -6.48 -24.59
C VAL A 29 15.13 -5.50 -23.96
N VAL A 30 15.68 -5.79 -22.79
CA VAL A 30 16.67 -4.93 -22.12
C VAL A 30 17.93 -4.77 -22.98
N ARG A 31 18.45 -5.85 -23.57
CA ARG A 31 19.60 -5.78 -24.48
C ARG A 31 19.31 -5.04 -25.78
N LEU A 32 18.07 -5.11 -26.28
CA LEU A 32 17.63 -4.29 -27.40
C LEU A 32 17.65 -2.82 -26.99
N ALA A 33 17.03 -2.48 -25.86
CA ALA A 33 16.95 -1.12 -25.32
C ALA A 33 18.33 -0.50 -25.10
N ASP A 34 19.28 -1.26 -24.52
CA ASP A 34 20.66 -0.79 -24.35
C ASP A 34 21.38 -0.55 -25.69
N ARG A 35 21.19 -1.46 -26.67
CA ARG A 35 21.79 -1.30 -28.01
C ARG A 35 21.21 -0.09 -28.76
N THR A 36 19.91 0.16 -28.66
CA THR A 36 19.23 1.26 -29.35
C THR A 36 19.16 2.55 -28.55
N LYS A 37 19.70 2.54 -27.32
CA LYS A 37 19.59 3.64 -26.35
C LYS A 37 18.14 4.10 -26.15
N SER A 38 17.22 3.15 -26.18
CA SER A 38 15.81 3.39 -25.94
C SER A 38 15.53 3.33 -24.43
N PRO A 39 14.86 4.33 -23.83
CA PRO A 39 14.45 4.24 -22.44
C PRO A 39 13.43 3.10 -22.28
N ILE A 40 13.46 2.47 -21.10
CA ILE A 40 12.60 1.34 -20.75
C ILE A 40 12.01 1.55 -19.36
N VAL A 41 10.72 1.25 -19.21
CA VAL A 41 10.02 1.24 -17.91
C VAL A 41 9.35 -0.12 -17.73
N ALA A 42 9.68 -0.80 -16.63
CA ALA A 42 8.93 -1.97 -16.20
C ALA A 42 7.61 -1.53 -15.58
N ARG A 43 6.50 -2.13 -16.03
CA ARG A 43 5.16 -1.76 -15.60
C ARG A 43 4.40 -3.00 -15.13
N GLY A 44 3.80 -2.88 -13.95
CA GLY A 44 2.78 -3.81 -13.45
C GLY A 44 1.40 -3.43 -13.98
N ALA A 45 0.43 -3.22 -13.08
CA ALA A 45 -0.90 -2.74 -13.45
C ALA A 45 -0.97 -1.24 -13.73
N GLY A 46 0.08 -0.46 -13.40
CA GLY A 46 0.07 0.99 -13.57
C GLY A 46 -0.70 1.76 -12.49
N SER A 47 -0.81 1.18 -11.30
CA SER A 47 -1.47 1.79 -10.13
C SER A 47 -0.59 2.77 -9.34
N SER A 48 0.52 3.22 -9.93
CA SER A 48 1.42 4.23 -9.34
C SER A 48 0.68 5.56 -9.15
N LEU A 49 1.11 6.33 -8.16
CA LEU A 49 0.65 7.69 -7.89
C LEU A 49 1.76 8.74 -8.07
N THR A 50 2.89 8.38 -8.71
CA THR A 50 4.10 9.21 -8.80
C THR A 50 4.57 9.47 -10.22
N GLY A 51 3.95 8.85 -11.23
CA GLY A 51 4.43 8.84 -12.61
C GLY A 51 5.43 7.73 -12.93
N ALA A 52 5.83 6.91 -11.93
CA ALA A 52 6.86 5.87 -12.10
C ALA A 52 6.51 4.82 -13.17
N ALA A 53 5.21 4.59 -13.41
CA ALA A 53 4.73 3.65 -14.41
C ALA A 53 4.55 4.26 -15.82
N VAL A 54 4.90 5.53 -16.02
CA VAL A 54 4.64 6.29 -17.25
C VAL A 54 5.94 6.59 -17.99
N LEU A 55 5.91 6.51 -19.31
CA LEU A 55 7.06 6.78 -20.17
C LEU A 55 6.62 7.51 -21.44
N GLU A 56 7.34 8.57 -21.79
CA GLU A 56 7.25 9.23 -23.10
C GLU A 56 8.27 8.62 -24.05
N GLY A 57 7.81 8.09 -25.19
CA GLY A 57 8.63 7.32 -26.11
C GLY A 57 9.13 5.99 -25.51
N GLY A 58 10.12 5.36 -26.15
CA GLY A 58 10.77 4.16 -25.61
C GLY A 58 9.87 2.93 -25.48
N ILE A 59 10.18 2.09 -24.49
CA ILE A 59 9.60 0.75 -24.33
C ILE A 59 8.95 0.61 -22.95
N VAL A 60 7.66 0.32 -22.92
CA VAL A 60 6.99 -0.15 -21.71
C VAL A 60 7.02 -1.68 -21.68
N LEU A 61 7.57 -2.24 -20.60
CA LEU A 61 7.64 -3.67 -20.36
C LEU A 61 6.56 -4.10 -19.37
N ASP A 62 5.44 -4.60 -19.88
CA ASP A 62 4.30 -5.04 -19.09
C ASP A 62 4.52 -6.45 -18.53
N MET A 63 4.82 -6.51 -17.24
CA MET A 63 5.25 -7.72 -16.54
C MET A 63 4.10 -8.66 -16.18
N ARG A 64 2.83 -8.29 -16.43
CA ARG A 64 1.64 -9.04 -15.96
C ARG A 64 1.50 -10.44 -16.55
N ARG A 65 2.20 -10.78 -17.64
CA ARG A 65 2.24 -12.16 -18.16
C ARG A 65 3.16 -13.10 -17.36
N MET A 66 4.03 -12.55 -16.51
CA MET A 66 4.83 -13.30 -15.55
C MET A 66 4.09 -13.33 -14.20
N ASN A 67 3.00 -14.08 -14.08
CA ASN A 67 2.07 -14.03 -12.94
C ASN A 67 1.90 -15.35 -12.18
N ARG A 68 2.91 -16.24 -12.21
CA ARG A 68 2.83 -17.55 -11.56
C ARG A 68 3.42 -17.52 -10.14
N VAL A 69 2.73 -18.20 -9.23
CA VAL A 69 3.37 -18.73 -8.01
C VAL A 69 4.21 -19.94 -8.41
N ILE A 70 5.51 -19.89 -8.10
CA ILE A 70 6.48 -20.92 -8.50
C ILE A 70 6.58 -22.00 -7.42
N LYS A 71 6.63 -21.58 -6.15
CA LYS A 71 6.73 -22.48 -4.98
C LYS A 71 6.16 -21.80 -3.74
N VAL A 72 5.39 -22.53 -2.94
CA VAL A 72 5.06 -22.16 -1.56
C VAL A 72 5.85 -23.09 -0.63
N ASP A 73 6.71 -22.55 0.21
CA ASP A 73 7.49 -23.29 1.20
C ASP A 73 6.87 -23.13 2.59
N ALA A 74 6.02 -24.08 2.97
CA ALA A 74 5.33 -24.10 4.25
C ALA A 74 6.25 -24.41 5.45
N THR A 75 7.50 -24.84 5.21
CA THR A 75 8.48 -25.10 6.28
C THR A 75 9.32 -23.86 6.56
N ASN A 76 9.83 -23.23 5.50
CA ASN A 76 10.68 -22.04 5.60
C ASN A 76 9.88 -20.73 5.55
N TRP A 77 8.56 -20.81 5.38
CA TRP A 77 7.62 -19.69 5.38
C TRP A 77 7.97 -18.60 4.38
N TYR A 78 8.12 -19.02 3.12
CA TYR A 78 8.22 -18.10 2.00
C TYR A 78 7.47 -18.59 0.77
N VAL A 79 7.18 -17.67 -0.14
CA VAL A 79 6.67 -17.95 -1.48
C VAL A 79 7.63 -17.43 -2.53
N GLN A 80 7.96 -18.25 -3.51
CA GLN A 80 8.68 -17.87 -4.72
C GLN A 80 7.66 -17.55 -5.80
N VAL A 81 7.74 -16.36 -6.39
CA VAL A 81 6.66 -15.83 -7.23
C VAL A 81 7.20 -14.94 -8.36
N GLN A 82 6.49 -14.93 -9.48
CA GLN A 82 6.75 -14.01 -10.58
C GLN A 82 6.15 -12.61 -10.32
N PRO A 83 6.74 -11.53 -10.85
CA PRO A 83 6.43 -10.15 -10.44
C PRO A 83 5.04 -9.67 -10.87
N GLY A 84 4.42 -10.30 -11.86
CA GLY A 84 3.19 -9.83 -12.52
C GLY A 84 1.89 -10.30 -11.88
N ILE A 85 1.93 -11.16 -10.85
CA ILE A 85 0.73 -11.56 -10.11
C ILE A 85 0.26 -10.40 -9.22
N SER A 86 -1.05 -10.20 -9.09
CA SER A 86 -1.60 -9.23 -8.12
C SER A 86 -1.39 -9.72 -6.68
N LEU A 87 -1.38 -8.81 -5.71
CA LEU A 87 -1.25 -9.18 -4.30
C LEU A 87 -2.47 -9.98 -3.80
N ASP A 88 -3.67 -9.64 -4.29
CA ASP A 88 -4.89 -10.40 -3.95
C ASP A 88 -4.87 -11.80 -4.54
N ASP A 89 -4.48 -11.98 -5.81
CA ASP A 89 -4.36 -13.31 -6.42
C ASP A 89 -3.29 -14.16 -5.73
N LEU A 90 -2.17 -13.54 -5.32
CA LEU A 90 -1.15 -14.20 -4.50
C LEU A 90 -1.77 -14.71 -3.19
N ASN A 91 -2.53 -13.88 -2.49
CA ASN A 91 -3.17 -14.26 -1.24
C ASN A 91 -4.28 -15.31 -1.42
N ILE A 92 -5.03 -15.30 -2.52
CA ILE A 92 -5.97 -16.36 -2.88
C ILE A 92 -5.24 -17.70 -2.96
N GLU A 93 -4.08 -17.75 -3.60
CA GLU A 93 -3.28 -18.97 -3.70
C GLU A 93 -2.70 -19.38 -2.33
N LEU A 94 -2.09 -18.45 -1.59
CA LEU A 94 -1.47 -18.74 -0.28
C LEU A 94 -2.48 -19.30 0.74
N ARG A 95 -3.72 -18.82 0.72
CA ARG A 95 -4.79 -19.31 1.61
C ARG A 95 -5.03 -20.81 1.46
N ARG A 96 -4.86 -21.36 0.25
CA ARG A 96 -4.97 -22.82 0.01
C ARG A 96 -3.91 -23.63 0.75
N HIS A 97 -2.81 -22.98 1.12
CA HIS A 97 -1.71 -23.57 1.90
C HIS A 97 -1.78 -23.21 3.39
N GLY A 98 -2.78 -22.45 3.83
CA GLY A 98 -2.91 -22.00 5.22
C GLY A 98 -2.04 -20.79 5.58
N PHE A 99 -1.57 -20.03 4.59
CA PHE A 99 -0.72 -18.85 4.77
C PHE A 99 -1.33 -17.61 4.14
N PHE A 100 -0.77 -16.45 4.45
CA PHE A 100 -1.01 -15.21 3.72
C PHE A 100 0.24 -14.31 3.70
N PHE A 101 0.24 -13.38 2.74
CA PHE A 101 1.19 -12.29 2.58
C PHE A 101 0.53 -10.99 3.09
N PRO A 102 1.02 -10.38 4.18
CA PRO A 102 0.27 -9.31 4.84
C PRO A 102 0.21 -7.94 4.18
N PRO A 103 1.25 -7.42 3.48
CA PRO A 103 1.18 -6.11 2.86
C PRO A 103 -0.03 -5.95 1.94
N ASP A 104 -0.82 -4.92 2.18
CA ASP A 104 -2.11 -4.67 1.56
C ASP A 104 -2.28 -3.20 1.12
N PRO A 105 -1.55 -2.75 0.09
CA PRO A 105 -1.81 -1.45 -0.53
C PRO A 105 -3.28 -1.31 -0.89
N ALA A 106 -3.81 -0.08 -0.90
CA ALA A 106 -5.21 0.18 -1.29
C ALA A 106 -5.54 -0.35 -2.71
N SER A 107 -4.51 -0.52 -3.55
CA SER A 107 -4.59 -1.08 -4.90
C SER A 107 -4.28 -2.58 -4.98
N SER A 108 -4.22 -3.31 -3.86
CA SER A 108 -3.88 -4.76 -3.77
C SER A 108 -4.60 -5.66 -4.78
N TYR A 109 -5.85 -5.32 -5.11
CA TYR A 109 -6.69 -5.99 -6.11
C TYR A 109 -6.14 -5.92 -7.55
N ILE A 110 -5.22 -5.00 -7.85
CA ILE A 110 -4.58 -4.86 -9.17
C ILE A 110 -3.06 -4.73 -9.09
N CYS A 111 -2.50 -4.17 -8.01
CA CYS A 111 -1.08 -3.90 -7.94
C CYS A 111 -0.32 -5.23 -7.91
N THR A 112 0.69 -5.31 -8.76
CA THR A 112 1.45 -6.55 -8.97
C THR A 112 2.57 -6.64 -7.94
N VAL A 113 3.00 -7.85 -7.56
CA VAL A 113 4.14 -8.08 -6.65
C VAL A 113 5.36 -7.24 -7.02
N GLY A 114 5.80 -7.25 -8.28
CA GLY A 114 6.98 -6.50 -8.71
C GLY A 114 6.81 -4.99 -8.58
N GLY A 115 5.61 -4.48 -8.88
CA GLY A 115 5.26 -3.07 -8.67
C GLY A 115 5.27 -2.70 -7.19
N ALA A 116 4.67 -3.51 -6.33
CA ALA A 116 4.66 -3.28 -4.89
C ALA A 116 6.07 -3.27 -4.28
N ILE A 117 6.97 -4.15 -4.78
CA ILE A 117 8.38 -4.14 -4.38
C ILE A 117 9.06 -2.86 -4.87
N ALA A 118 8.89 -2.51 -6.15
CA ALA A 118 9.53 -1.35 -6.76
C ALA A 118 9.11 -0.03 -6.09
N GLU A 119 7.85 0.09 -5.67
CA GLU A 119 7.31 1.25 -4.95
C GLU A 119 7.58 1.20 -3.43
N GLY A 120 8.11 0.09 -2.90
CA GLY A 120 8.28 -0.10 -1.47
C GLY A 120 6.97 0.00 -0.69
N SER A 121 5.88 -0.51 -1.27
CA SER A 121 4.52 -0.19 -0.84
C SER A 121 4.23 -0.52 0.63
N GLY A 122 3.47 0.35 1.27
CA GLY A 122 2.82 0.06 2.55
C GLY A 122 1.46 -0.59 2.37
N GLY A 123 0.52 -0.26 3.24
CA GLY A 123 -0.85 -0.77 3.23
C GLY A 123 -1.57 -0.38 4.51
N LEU A 124 -2.86 -0.68 4.57
CA LEU A 124 -3.69 -0.34 5.74
C LEU A 124 -3.28 -1.15 6.98
N ARG A 125 -2.63 -2.31 6.78
CA ARG A 125 -2.16 -3.18 7.86
C ARG A 125 -0.68 -2.98 8.21
N CYS A 126 -0.02 -1.96 7.66
CA CYS A 126 1.40 -1.70 7.92
C CYS A 126 1.68 -1.42 9.41
N VAL A 127 0.69 -0.92 10.14
CA VAL A 127 0.77 -0.69 11.59
C VAL A 127 1.13 -1.96 12.37
N LYS A 128 0.69 -3.13 11.90
CA LYS A 128 0.96 -4.44 12.52
C LYS A 128 2.06 -5.22 11.81
N TYR A 129 2.08 -5.18 10.47
CA TYR A 129 2.92 -6.07 9.68
C TYR A 129 4.10 -5.40 9.00
N GLY A 130 4.22 -4.06 9.03
CA GLY A 130 5.25 -3.35 8.29
C GLY A 130 4.93 -3.18 6.80
N THR A 131 5.93 -2.83 6.01
CA THR A 131 5.78 -2.53 4.56
C THR A 131 6.43 -3.62 3.72
N MET A 132 6.33 -3.54 2.38
CA MET A 132 6.98 -4.48 1.45
C MET A 132 8.45 -4.75 1.80
N LYS A 133 9.17 -3.75 2.32
CA LYS A 133 10.55 -3.87 2.78
C LYS A 133 10.75 -5.02 3.79
N ASP A 134 9.83 -5.20 4.72
CA ASP A 134 9.96 -6.18 5.80
C ASP A 134 9.71 -7.63 5.32
N TRP A 135 9.15 -7.79 4.12
CA TRP A 135 8.64 -9.06 3.61
C TRP A 135 9.40 -9.62 2.41
N VAL A 136 10.16 -8.81 1.68
CA VAL A 136 10.99 -9.31 0.55
C VAL A 136 12.30 -9.85 1.09
N ILE A 137 12.67 -11.09 0.76
CA ILE A 137 13.91 -11.72 1.24
C ILE A 137 14.90 -12.08 0.13
N SER A 138 14.42 -12.18 -1.12
CA SER A 138 15.29 -12.30 -2.29
C SER A 138 14.58 -11.84 -3.55
N ALA A 139 15.34 -11.34 -4.52
CA ALA A 139 14.84 -11.02 -5.86
C ALA A 139 15.85 -11.44 -6.93
N ARG A 140 15.33 -11.90 -8.07
CA ARG A 140 16.08 -11.94 -9.33
C ARG A 140 15.76 -10.69 -10.13
N VAL A 141 16.80 -10.05 -10.65
CA VAL A 141 16.69 -8.76 -11.32
C VAL A 141 17.50 -8.80 -12.61
N VAL A 142 16.90 -8.35 -13.71
CA VAL A 142 17.61 -8.07 -14.94
C VAL A 142 18.12 -6.63 -14.88
N LEU A 143 19.44 -6.47 -14.86
CA LEU A 143 20.13 -5.18 -14.83
C LEU A 143 20.09 -4.50 -16.21
N ALA A 144 20.42 -3.22 -16.28
CA ALA A 144 20.38 -2.43 -17.52
C ALA A 144 21.26 -2.98 -18.66
N ASN A 145 22.33 -3.72 -18.35
CA ASN A 145 23.19 -4.40 -19.32
C ASN A 145 22.62 -5.78 -19.78
N GLY A 146 21.46 -6.19 -19.24
CA GLY A 146 20.83 -7.48 -19.51
C GLY A 146 21.46 -8.67 -18.78
N GLU A 147 22.34 -8.43 -17.80
CA GLU A 147 22.79 -9.47 -16.86
C GLU A 147 21.71 -9.74 -15.81
N VAL A 148 21.70 -10.97 -15.29
CA VAL A 148 20.80 -11.35 -14.20
C VAL A 148 21.58 -11.35 -12.90
N ALA A 149 21.12 -10.56 -11.93
CA ALA A 149 21.64 -10.54 -10.58
C ALA A 149 20.60 -11.13 -9.62
N ARG A 150 21.08 -11.82 -8.57
CA ARG A 150 20.28 -12.24 -7.44
C ARG A 150 20.67 -11.40 -6.23
N PHE A 151 19.67 -10.84 -5.57
CA PHE A 151 19.83 -10.09 -4.34
C PHE A 151 19.15 -10.84 -3.20
N GLY A 152 19.82 -10.98 -2.06
CA GLY A 152 19.33 -11.78 -0.94
C GLY A 152 19.25 -13.29 -1.23
N GLU A 153 18.80 -14.04 -0.23
CA GLU A 153 18.57 -15.48 -0.32
C GLU A 153 17.31 -15.83 0.48
N PRO A 154 16.55 -16.88 0.11
CA PRO A 154 15.35 -17.30 0.83
C PRO A 154 15.70 -18.04 2.13
N LEU A 155 16.44 -17.36 3.01
CA LEU A 155 16.90 -17.84 4.29
C LEU A 155 16.27 -16.98 5.41
N PRO A 156 15.92 -17.56 6.56
CA PRO A 156 15.37 -16.81 7.69
C PRO A 156 16.36 -15.80 8.27
N LYS A 157 17.67 -15.99 8.02
CA LYS A 157 18.73 -15.08 8.42
C LYS A 157 19.84 -15.12 7.39
N ASN A 158 20.16 -13.96 6.82
CA ASN A 158 21.29 -13.80 5.92
C ASN A 158 22.17 -12.64 6.40
N ARG A 159 23.46 -12.90 6.63
CA ARG A 159 24.46 -11.89 7.02
C ARG A 159 25.68 -11.89 6.08
N ALA A 160 25.55 -12.53 4.93
CA ALA A 160 26.62 -12.61 3.95
C ALA A 160 26.62 -11.35 3.07
N GLY A 161 27.61 -10.48 3.29
CA GLY A 161 27.80 -9.28 2.47
C GLY A 161 26.83 -8.14 2.77
N TYR A 162 26.67 -7.24 1.79
CA TYR A 162 25.81 -6.08 1.89
C TYR A 162 24.35 -6.42 1.64
N ASP A 163 23.47 -5.69 2.32
CA ASP A 163 22.03 -5.77 2.11
C ASP A 163 21.59 -4.94 0.89
N LEU A 164 22.01 -5.40 -0.29
CA LEU A 164 21.69 -4.75 -1.56
C LEU A 164 20.24 -4.97 -2.00
N LEU A 165 19.54 -5.94 -1.40
CA LEU A 165 18.13 -6.20 -1.68
C LEU A 165 17.29 -4.97 -1.33
N HIS A 166 17.56 -4.35 -0.19
CA HIS A 166 16.80 -3.18 0.24
C HIS A 166 17.11 -1.89 -0.54
N LEU A 167 18.13 -1.88 -1.40
CA LEU A 167 18.28 -0.79 -2.39
C LEU A 167 17.27 -0.94 -3.53
N LEU A 168 16.81 -2.16 -3.82
CA LEU A 168 15.83 -2.42 -4.89
C LEU A 168 14.41 -2.12 -4.45
N VAL A 169 14.09 -2.34 -3.18
CA VAL A 169 12.77 -2.04 -2.62
C VAL A 169 12.59 -0.52 -2.56
N GLY A 170 11.61 0.02 -3.26
CA GLY A 170 11.44 1.48 -3.41
C GLY A 170 12.32 2.11 -4.50
N SER A 171 12.98 1.31 -5.35
CA SER A 171 13.81 1.85 -6.45
C SER A 171 13.02 2.32 -7.67
N GLU A 172 11.71 2.08 -7.71
CA GLU A 172 10.82 2.42 -8.83
C GLU A 172 11.29 1.82 -10.18
N GLY A 173 12.01 0.69 -10.12
CA GLY A 173 12.55 0.01 -11.30
C GLY A 173 13.78 0.66 -11.93
N THR A 174 14.32 1.73 -11.32
CA THR A 174 15.48 2.48 -11.84
C THR A 174 16.81 1.72 -11.71
N LEU A 175 16.87 0.72 -10.82
CA LEU A 175 18.06 -0.11 -10.60
C LEU A 175 18.02 -1.46 -11.33
N GLY A 176 16.88 -1.81 -11.94
CA GLY A 176 16.70 -3.04 -12.68
C GLY A 176 15.27 -3.56 -12.66
N ILE A 177 15.02 -4.61 -13.44
CA ILE A 177 13.69 -5.20 -13.64
C ILE A 177 13.58 -6.50 -12.85
N ILE A 178 12.71 -6.52 -11.84
CA ILE A 178 12.44 -7.73 -11.03
C ILE A 178 11.72 -8.78 -11.89
N THR A 179 12.26 -10.00 -11.93
CA THR A 179 11.72 -11.14 -12.71
C THR A 179 11.25 -12.31 -11.84
N GLU A 180 11.65 -12.32 -10.57
CA GLU A 180 11.24 -13.29 -9.54
C GLU A 180 11.46 -12.66 -8.16
N ALA A 181 10.56 -12.93 -7.22
CA ALA A 181 10.72 -12.54 -5.83
C ALA A 181 10.50 -13.74 -4.90
N HIS A 182 11.18 -13.72 -3.76
CA HIS A 182 10.89 -14.54 -2.60
C HIS A 182 10.33 -13.63 -1.51
N LEU A 183 9.11 -13.92 -1.09
CA LEU A 183 8.38 -13.15 -0.08
C LEU A 183 8.17 -14.03 1.14
N ARG A 184 8.41 -13.49 2.34
CA ARG A 184 7.98 -14.12 3.59
C ARG A 184 6.46 -14.27 3.57
N ILE A 185 5.98 -15.33 4.18
CA ILE A 185 4.55 -15.54 4.41
C ILE A 185 4.35 -15.90 5.88
N ILE A 186 3.16 -15.69 6.40
CA ILE A 186 2.80 -16.10 7.76
C ILE A 186 1.54 -16.95 7.75
N PRO A 187 1.36 -17.84 8.74
CA PRO A 187 0.13 -18.60 8.88
C PRO A 187 -1.08 -17.68 8.93
N LEU A 188 -2.23 -18.16 8.45
CA LEU A 188 -3.49 -17.45 8.67
C LEU A 188 -3.70 -17.22 10.17
N PRO A 189 -4.17 -16.02 10.58
CA PRO A 189 -4.37 -15.72 11.99
C PRO A 189 -5.33 -16.73 12.63
N ALA A 190 -5.01 -17.18 13.84
CA ALA A 190 -5.85 -18.12 14.59
C ALA A 190 -7.17 -17.50 15.05
N THR A 191 -7.21 -16.18 15.17
CA THR A 191 -8.40 -15.38 15.50
C THR A 191 -8.59 -14.31 14.46
N THR A 192 -9.82 -14.15 13.97
CA THR A 192 -10.18 -13.04 13.09
C THR A 192 -10.19 -11.75 13.92
N PRO A 193 -9.47 -10.70 13.52
CA PRO A 193 -9.57 -9.42 14.20
C PRO A 193 -10.99 -8.87 14.07
N ARG A 194 -11.46 -8.18 15.12
CA ARG A 194 -12.73 -7.46 15.09
C ARG A 194 -12.50 -6.10 14.51
N ARG A 195 -13.34 -5.72 13.52
CA ARG A 195 -13.37 -4.36 13.00
C ARG A 195 -14.33 -3.51 13.81
N LEU A 196 -13.87 -2.35 14.22
CA LEU A 196 -14.61 -1.38 15.00
C LEU A 196 -14.66 -0.04 14.25
N LEU A 197 -15.78 0.65 14.38
CA LEU A 197 -15.89 2.07 14.13
C LEU A 197 -15.99 2.81 15.47
N LEU A 198 -15.19 3.85 15.60
CA LEU A 198 -15.08 4.67 16.80
C LEU A 198 -15.34 6.14 16.45
N ALA A 199 -16.38 6.73 17.04
CA ALA A 199 -16.73 8.14 16.90
C ALA A 199 -16.15 8.97 18.07
N LEU A 200 -15.44 10.05 17.74
CA LEU A 200 -14.74 10.91 18.69
C LEU A 200 -15.09 12.40 18.48
N GLU A 201 -15.15 13.15 19.57
CA GLU A 201 -15.48 14.58 19.57
C GLU A 201 -14.30 15.50 19.22
N SER A 202 -13.07 14.99 19.18
CA SER A 202 -11.90 15.83 18.89
C SER A 202 -10.77 15.04 18.24
N TRP A 203 -9.90 15.76 17.53
CA TRP A 203 -8.68 15.20 16.94
C TRP A 203 -7.64 14.86 18.02
N ASP A 204 -7.63 15.59 19.14
CA ASP A 204 -6.82 15.27 20.33
C ASP A 204 -7.19 13.89 20.91
N SER A 205 -8.46 13.52 20.88
CA SER A 205 -8.91 12.19 21.35
C SER A 205 -8.31 11.05 20.50
N VAL A 206 -8.06 11.28 19.21
CA VAL A 206 -7.39 10.31 18.32
C VAL A 206 -5.95 10.06 18.78
N GLY A 207 -5.21 11.13 19.08
CA GLY A 207 -3.83 11.04 19.59
C GLY A 207 -3.76 10.28 20.93
N LYS A 208 -4.72 10.54 21.82
CA LYS A 208 -4.85 9.82 23.10
C LYS A 208 -5.13 8.33 22.91
N VAL A 209 -6.05 7.97 22.02
CA VAL A 209 -6.34 6.56 21.68
C VAL A 209 -5.07 5.85 21.19
N ILE A 210 -4.37 6.43 20.20
CA ILE A 210 -3.15 5.84 19.64
C ILE A 210 -2.07 5.66 20.72
N THR A 211 -1.87 6.68 21.56
CA THR A 211 -0.88 6.66 22.64
C THR A 211 -1.23 5.59 23.69
N MET A 212 -2.50 5.51 24.12
CA MET A 212 -2.93 4.56 25.14
C MET A 212 -2.88 3.11 24.64
N LEU A 213 -3.26 2.84 23.38
CA LEU A 213 -3.09 1.52 22.76
C LEU A 213 -1.61 1.11 22.79
N ARG A 214 -0.71 1.99 22.32
CA ARG A 214 0.74 1.74 22.31
C ARG A 214 1.31 1.49 23.71
N ARG A 215 0.90 2.29 24.72
CA ARG A 215 1.33 2.12 26.12
C ARG A 215 0.83 0.82 26.75
N SER A 216 -0.30 0.32 26.26
CA SER A 216 -0.90 -0.95 26.72
C SER A 216 -0.41 -2.14 25.89
N ALA A 217 0.59 -1.94 25.00
CA ALA A 217 1.12 -2.95 24.09
C ALA A 217 0.08 -3.58 23.14
N ILE A 218 -1.04 -2.91 22.90
CA ILE A 218 -2.06 -3.33 21.94
C ILE A 218 -1.69 -2.78 20.56
N VAL A 219 -1.44 -3.67 19.60
CA VAL A 219 -1.12 -3.29 18.22
C VAL A 219 -2.33 -3.56 17.33
N PRO A 220 -3.02 -2.52 16.83
CA PRO A 220 -4.16 -2.71 15.95
C PRO A 220 -3.70 -3.36 14.64
N GLY A 221 -4.57 -4.19 14.04
CA GLY A 221 -4.35 -4.75 12.70
C GLY A 221 -4.48 -3.71 11.59
N LEU A 222 -5.28 -2.68 11.83
CA LEU A 222 -5.57 -1.54 10.95
C LEU A 222 -6.00 -0.39 11.86
N LEU A 223 -5.59 0.85 11.56
CA LEU A 223 -6.04 2.05 12.29
C LEU A 223 -6.10 3.22 11.32
N GLU A 224 -7.30 3.55 10.88
CA GLU A 224 -7.56 4.55 9.85
C GLU A 224 -8.39 5.70 10.41
N PHE A 225 -8.03 6.94 10.04
CA PHE A 225 -8.67 8.16 10.50
C PHE A 225 -9.48 8.84 9.38
N LEU A 226 -10.69 9.25 9.72
CA LEU A 226 -11.58 10.05 8.88
C LEU A 226 -12.07 11.26 9.68
N ASP A 227 -12.03 12.45 9.09
CA ASP A 227 -12.61 13.64 9.72
C ASP A 227 -14.12 13.78 9.43
N ARG A 228 -14.76 14.75 10.07
CA ARG A 228 -16.18 15.07 9.83
C ARG A 228 -16.52 15.22 8.35
N GLN A 229 -15.64 15.84 7.56
CA GLN A 229 -15.93 16.10 6.16
C GLN A 229 -15.88 14.84 5.30
N HIS A 230 -15.00 13.90 5.65
CA HIS A 230 -15.04 12.57 5.05
C HIS A 230 -16.37 11.88 5.37
N ALA A 231 -16.81 11.87 6.63
CA ALA A 231 -18.10 11.27 7.03
C ALA A 231 -19.28 11.90 6.25
N GLN A 232 -19.32 13.23 6.16
CA GLN A 232 -20.32 13.97 5.38
C GLN A 232 -20.31 13.61 3.89
N ALA A 233 -19.12 13.57 3.28
CA ALA A 233 -18.96 13.22 1.87
C ALA A 233 -19.47 11.80 1.59
N ILE A 234 -19.09 10.86 2.46
CA ILE A 234 -19.45 9.45 2.37
C ILE A 234 -20.97 9.28 2.52
N ASN A 235 -21.60 9.89 3.52
CA ASN A 235 -23.04 9.86 3.70
C ASN A 235 -23.78 10.42 2.49
N ALA A 236 -23.37 11.59 2.01
CA ALA A 236 -24.02 12.28 0.89
C ALA A 236 -23.90 11.54 -0.45
N LYS A 237 -22.81 10.81 -0.69
CA LYS A 237 -22.52 10.22 -2.01
C LYS A 237 -22.75 8.72 -2.08
N LEU A 238 -22.54 8.02 -0.96
CA LEU A 238 -22.57 6.55 -0.90
C LEU A 238 -23.80 6.05 -0.13
N GLY A 239 -24.60 6.95 0.46
CA GLY A 239 -25.83 6.58 1.16
C GLY A 239 -25.60 5.84 2.49
N HIS A 240 -24.41 5.96 3.07
CA HIS A 240 -24.15 5.50 4.42
C HIS A 240 -24.73 6.48 5.46
N ASN A 241 -24.86 6.00 6.70
CA ASN A 241 -25.36 6.77 7.85
C ASN A 241 -24.30 6.80 8.96
N LEU A 242 -23.11 7.27 8.63
CA LEU A 242 -22.03 7.47 9.61
C LEU A 242 -22.36 8.65 10.52
N GLU A 243 -21.97 8.56 11.81
CA GLU A 243 -21.99 9.73 12.68
C GLU A 243 -21.00 10.79 12.13
N GLU A 244 -21.46 12.03 11.98
CA GLU A 244 -20.64 13.15 11.50
C GLU A 244 -19.79 13.76 12.64
N SER A 245 -19.08 12.90 13.37
CA SER A 245 -18.22 13.27 14.48
C SER A 245 -16.97 14.03 13.99
N GLU A 246 -16.30 14.76 14.88
CA GLU A 246 -15.08 15.50 14.50
C GLU A 246 -13.98 14.56 14.01
N ALA A 247 -13.93 13.35 14.55
CA ALA A 247 -13.02 12.28 14.19
C ALA A 247 -13.73 10.93 14.22
N THR A 248 -13.48 10.10 13.21
CA THR A 248 -13.91 8.71 13.14
C THR A 248 -12.68 7.84 12.94
N LEU A 249 -12.52 6.80 13.74
CA LEU A 249 -11.51 5.77 13.55
C LEU A 249 -12.16 4.46 13.09
N ILE A 250 -11.55 3.83 12.07
CA ILE A 250 -11.83 2.44 11.71
C ILE A 250 -10.63 1.64 12.18
N ILE A 251 -10.85 0.66 13.06
CA ILE A 251 -9.76 -0.04 13.76
C ILE A 251 -10.02 -1.54 13.76
N ASP A 252 -9.01 -2.33 13.44
CA ASP A 252 -9.03 -3.78 13.65
C ASP A 252 -8.27 -4.13 14.94
N ILE A 253 -8.92 -4.82 15.88
CA ILE A 253 -8.33 -5.28 17.14
C ILE A 253 -8.46 -6.80 17.23
N ASP A 254 -7.39 -7.48 17.65
CA ASP A 254 -7.44 -8.93 17.88
C ASP A 254 -8.37 -9.24 19.05
N GLU A 255 -9.15 -10.33 18.94
CA GLU A 255 -10.13 -10.74 19.97
C GLU A 255 -9.59 -10.73 21.42
N PRO A 256 -8.35 -11.19 21.71
CA PRO A 256 -7.80 -11.15 23.07
C PRO A 256 -7.68 -9.74 23.68
N ASP A 257 -7.41 -8.73 22.84
CA ASP A 257 -7.16 -7.36 23.28
C ASP A 257 -8.44 -6.49 23.27
N LEU A 258 -9.55 -7.04 22.74
CA LEU A 258 -10.76 -6.28 22.46
C LEU A 258 -11.35 -5.59 23.70
N ASN A 259 -11.43 -6.29 24.83
CA ASN A 259 -12.02 -5.74 26.06
C ASN A 259 -11.20 -4.57 26.61
N GLU A 260 -9.87 -4.69 26.60
CA GLU A 260 -8.97 -3.64 27.06
C GLU A 260 -9.00 -2.43 26.11
N ALA A 261 -8.97 -2.68 24.79
CA ALA A 261 -9.08 -1.64 23.78
C ALA A 261 -10.40 -0.84 23.91
N VAL A 262 -11.53 -1.52 24.10
CA VAL A 262 -12.83 -0.85 24.34
C VAL A 262 -12.81 -0.01 25.61
N GLY A 263 -12.14 -0.48 26.68
CA GLY A 263 -11.92 0.29 27.90
C GLY A 263 -11.14 1.58 27.65
N ILE A 264 -10.06 1.49 26.86
CA ILE A 264 -9.24 2.64 26.42
C ILE A 264 -10.10 3.62 25.62
N PHE A 265 -10.85 3.14 24.62
CA PHE A 265 -11.68 4.00 23.77
C PHE A 265 -12.68 4.81 24.60
N LYS A 266 -13.36 4.17 25.56
CA LYS A 266 -14.25 4.86 26.51
C LYS A 266 -13.52 5.90 27.35
N ALA A 267 -12.35 5.56 27.89
CA ALA A 267 -11.53 6.47 28.68
C ALA A 267 -11.03 7.68 27.86
N CYS A 268 -10.86 7.51 26.55
CA CYS A 268 -10.51 8.59 25.61
C CYS A 268 -11.72 9.39 25.10
N GLY A 269 -12.94 9.14 25.59
CA GLY A 269 -14.13 9.92 25.23
C GLY A 269 -14.83 9.46 23.95
N ALA A 270 -14.74 8.16 23.61
CA ALA A 270 -15.56 7.55 22.57
C ALA A 270 -17.05 7.81 22.80
N LYS A 271 -17.72 8.43 21.82
CA LYS A 271 -19.19 8.58 21.81
C LYS A 271 -19.89 7.31 21.39
N GLU A 272 -19.39 6.74 20.30
CA GLU A 272 -19.87 5.51 19.71
C GLU A 272 -18.69 4.57 19.57
N ILE A 273 -18.90 3.31 19.97
CA ILE A 273 -18.02 2.19 19.68
C ILE A 273 -18.89 1.13 19.03
N ARG A 274 -18.80 1.02 17.71
CA ARG A 274 -19.55 0.04 16.93
C ARG A 274 -18.62 -1.09 16.52
N ILE A 275 -18.83 -2.27 17.10
CA ILE A 275 -18.12 -3.49 16.71
C ILE A 275 -18.93 -4.15 15.59
N ALA A 276 -18.27 -4.46 14.46
CA ALA A 276 -18.90 -5.22 13.39
C ALA A 276 -19.40 -6.58 13.92
N LYS A 277 -20.66 -6.90 13.63
CA LYS A 277 -21.31 -8.13 14.09
C LYS A 277 -20.89 -9.36 13.28
N ASP A 278 -20.54 -9.16 12.02
CA ASP A 278 -20.17 -10.17 11.05
C ASP A 278 -19.14 -9.63 10.03
N GLU A 279 -18.67 -10.51 9.15
CA GLU A 279 -17.69 -10.19 8.10
C GLU A 279 -18.26 -9.22 7.07
N GLU A 280 -19.56 -9.30 6.75
CA GLU A 280 -20.22 -8.39 5.82
C GLU A 280 -20.21 -6.94 6.34
N GLU A 281 -20.53 -6.73 7.62
CA GLU A 281 -20.45 -5.42 8.25
C GLU A 281 -19.01 -4.92 8.37
N ALA A 282 -18.06 -5.81 8.66
CA ALA A 282 -16.64 -5.47 8.67
C ALA A 282 -16.16 -5.03 7.29
N ASP A 283 -16.53 -5.74 6.23
CA ASP A 283 -16.18 -5.38 4.85
C ASP A 283 -16.83 -4.06 4.45
N ASN A 284 -18.08 -3.82 4.85
CA ASN A 284 -18.74 -2.54 4.61
C ASN A 284 -17.99 -1.36 5.26
N LEU A 285 -17.51 -1.51 6.51
CA LEU A 285 -16.67 -0.49 7.16
C LEU A 285 -15.34 -0.27 6.42
N TYR A 286 -14.75 -1.33 5.85
CA TYR A 286 -13.54 -1.20 5.04
C TYR A 286 -13.81 -0.49 3.71
N GLN A 287 -14.93 -0.79 3.05
CA GLN A 287 -15.33 -0.12 1.81
C GLN A 287 -15.57 1.38 2.03
N ILE A 288 -16.18 1.76 3.15
CA ILE A 288 -16.31 3.17 3.57
C ILE A 288 -14.95 3.87 3.55
N ARG A 289 -13.90 3.24 4.11
CA ARG A 289 -12.54 3.80 4.10
C ARG A 289 -11.93 3.82 2.70
N ALA A 290 -12.11 2.75 1.92
CA ALA A 290 -11.55 2.64 0.57
C ALA A 290 -12.14 3.70 -0.38
N MET A 291 -13.42 4.04 -0.23
CA MET A 291 -14.11 5.01 -1.07
C MET A 291 -14.02 6.46 -0.56
N ALA A 292 -13.43 6.69 0.61
CA ALA A 292 -13.38 8.00 1.25
C ALA A 292 -12.76 9.09 0.35
N LEU A 293 -11.66 8.76 -0.35
CA LEU A 293 -11.02 9.70 -1.27
C LEU A 293 -11.94 10.06 -2.45
N LEU A 294 -12.63 9.07 -3.02
CA LEU A 294 -13.57 9.30 -4.14
C LEU A 294 -14.73 10.19 -3.70
N ALA A 295 -15.27 9.95 -2.50
CA ALA A 295 -16.34 10.76 -1.92
C ALA A 295 -15.90 12.22 -1.76
N VAL A 296 -14.73 12.47 -1.19
CA VAL A 296 -14.20 13.83 -1.01
C VAL A 296 -13.87 14.52 -2.34
N LYS A 297 -13.28 13.80 -3.31
CA LYS A 297 -13.02 14.33 -4.66
C LYS A 297 -14.29 14.84 -5.34
N SER A 298 -15.45 14.26 -5.03
CA SER A 298 -16.72 14.67 -5.62
C SER A 298 -17.32 15.96 -5.03
N LEU A 299 -16.74 16.49 -3.94
CA LEU A 299 -17.21 17.72 -3.28
C LEU A 299 -16.61 18.99 -3.90
N ALA A 300 -15.55 18.88 -4.69
CA ALA A 300 -14.84 20.03 -5.25
C ALA A 300 -14.43 19.76 -6.70
N PRO A 301 -14.32 20.81 -7.55
CA PRO A 301 -13.88 20.65 -8.94
C PRO A 301 -12.40 20.24 -9.06
N ALA A 302 -11.63 20.40 -7.99
CA ALA A 302 -10.23 19.98 -7.90
C ALA A 302 -9.90 19.50 -6.49
N SER A 303 -8.98 18.53 -6.40
CA SER A 303 -8.46 18.00 -5.15
C SER A 303 -6.94 17.88 -5.23
N GLN A 304 -6.24 18.29 -4.17
CA GLN A 304 -4.83 17.99 -3.97
C GLN A 304 -4.73 16.92 -2.89
N VAL A 305 -3.97 15.87 -3.15
CA VAL A 305 -3.69 14.79 -2.19
C VAL A 305 -2.19 14.84 -1.90
N GLU A 306 -1.85 14.83 -0.62
CA GLU A 306 -0.47 14.79 -0.15
C GLU A 306 -0.31 13.51 0.68
N ASP A 307 0.82 12.82 0.49
CA ASP A 307 1.19 11.64 1.26
C ASP A 307 2.42 11.98 2.12
N VAL A 308 2.25 11.97 3.43
CA VAL A 308 3.25 12.46 4.38
C VAL A 308 3.35 11.53 5.59
N THR A 309 4.52 11.52 6.21
CA THR A 309 4.77 10.78 7.45
C THR A 309 5.29 11.73 8.52
N VAL A 310 4.81 11.56 9.75
CA VAL A 310 5.32 12.25 10.94
C VAL A 310 5.60 11.24 12.04
N PRO A 311 6.53 11.53 12.97
CA PRO A 311 6.67 10.75 14.19
C PRO A 311 5.33 10.64 14.93
N LEU A 312 5.05 9.47 15.53
CA LEU A 312 3.76 9.22 16.20
C LEU A 312 3.47 10.22 17.34
N ASP A 313 4.50 10.65 18.06
CA ASP A 313 4.44 11.67 19.11
C ASP A 313 4.21 13.09 18.59
N ARG A 314 4.24 13.28 17.26
CA ARG A 314 3.97 14.55 16.56
C ARG A 314 2.70 14.52 15.72
N LEU A 315 1.97 13.40 15.70
CA LEU A 315 0.76 13.24 14.89
C LEU A 315 -0.34 14.25 15.29
N GLU A 316 -0.52 14.49 16.59
CA GLU A 316 -1.49 15.47 17.07
C GLU A 316 -1.16 16.90 16.59
N GLU A 317 0.11 17.30 16.73
CA GLU A 317 0.61 18.59 16.25
C GLU A 317 0.34 18.75 14.75
N PHE A 318 0.69 17.73 13.95
CA PHE A 318 0.45 17.73 12.51
C PHE A 318 -1.04 17.89 12.16
N LEU A 319 -1.90 17.12 12.83
CA LEU A 319 -3.35 17.15 12.62
C LEU A 319 -3.92 18.56 12.93
N VAL A 320 -3.51 19.19 14.03
CA VAL A 320 -3.92 20.56 14.36
C VAL A 320 -3.44 21.56 13.31
N THR A 321 -2.17 21.48 12.89
CA THR A 321 -1.62 22.38 11.86
C THR A 321 -2.33 22.21 10.52
N ALA A 322 -2.61 20.97 10.09
CA ALA A 322 -3.34 20.69 8.87
C ALA A 322 -4.77 21.28 8.90
N ARG A 323 -5.46 21.16 10.04
CA ARG A 323 -6.79 21.77 10.24
C ARG A 323 -6.74 23.29 10.16
N LEU A 324 -5.73 23.93 10.76
CA LEU A 324 -5.56 25.38 10.72
C LEU A 324 -5.22 25.88 9.32
N ALA A 325 -4.32 25.21 8.61
CA ALA A 325 -3.94 25.54 7.23
C ALA A 325 -5.15 25.53 6.29
N ARG A 326 -6.08 24.60 6.51
CA ARG A 326 -7.36 24.51 5.78
C ARG A 326 -8.28 25.70 5.99
N SER A 327 -8.26 26.30 7.18
CA SER A 327 -9.14 27.43 7.54
C SER A 327 -8.67 28.78 6.99
N GLN A 328 -7.43 28.86 6.48
CA GLN A 328 -6.93 30.07 5.85
C GLN A 328 -7.37 30.13 4.38
N PRO A 329 -7.80 31.30 3.85
CA PRO A 329 -8.08 31.44 2.43
C PRO A 329 -6.82 31.11 1.64
N GLN A 330 -6.92 30.12 0.74
CA GLN A 330 -5.83 29.70 -0.14
C GLN A 330 -5.38 30.87 -1.02
N ARG A 331 -4.44 31.67 -0.53
CA ARG A 331 -3.74 32.68 -1.34
C ARG A 331 -2.87 31.93 -2.34
N HIS A 332 -3.34 31.83 -3.57
CA HIS A 332 -2.62 31.47 -4.79
C HIS A 332 -1.38 30.59 -4.56
N LEU A 333 -1.61 29.28 -4.35
CA LEU A 333 -0.58 28.28 -4.62
C LEU A 333 -0.36 28.27 -6.15
N ARG A 334 0.55 29.13 -6.63
CA ARG A 334 1.15 28.97 -7.94
C ARG A 334 1.81 27.59 -7.94
N LYS A 335 1.50 26.78 -8.96
CA LYS A 335 2.20 25.54 -9.30
C LYS A 335 3.71 25.76 -9.12
N PHE A 336 4.30 25.23 -8.05
CA PHE A 336 5.73 25.04 -7.97
C PHE A 336 6.05 23.78 -8.79
N ALA A 337 6.00 23.94 -10.11
CA ALA A 337 6.73 23.06 -11.00
C ALA A 337 8.21 23.45 -10.89
N GLY A 338 8.99 22.59 -10.25
CA GLY A 338 10.45 22.65 -10.27
C GLY A 338 11.08 23.07 -8.95
N MET A 339 11.50 22.08 -8.17
CA MET A 339 12.82 22.05 -7.58
C MET A 339 13.24 20.58 -7.46
N ARG A 340 14.45 20.32 -7.97
CA ARG A 340 15.04 19.03 -8.30
C ARG A 340 15.40 18.19 -7.09
#